data_AF-A0A323TW01-F1
#
_entry.id   AF-A0A323TW01-F1
#
_cell.length_a   1.000
_cell.length_b   1.000
_cell.length_c   1.000
_cell.angle_alpha   90.00
_cell.angle_beta   90.00
_cell.angle_gamma   90.00
#
_symmetry.space_group_name_H-M   'P 1'
#
loop_
_entity.id
_entity.type
_entity.pdbx_description
1 polymer ?
#
loop_
_entity_poly.entity_id
_entity_poly.type
_entity_poly.pdbx_seq_one_letter_code
_entity_poly.pdbx_strand_id
1 'polypeptide(L)'
;MKKLLLVMLFLLSSLTSFAVRYVVDAKDGYANVRNEAAVNLDSIAELKNGTLITKFKEKGEWYYIEFEREDGTPFDYGYIHKSQLKKYVETK
;
A
#
# COMPACT_ATOMS: atom_id res chain seq x y z
N MET A 1 35.16 17.60 -13.54
CA MET A 1 33.98 17.85 -12.69
C MET A 1 32.64 17.65 -13.40
N LYS A 2 32.46 18.07 -14.67
CA LYS A 2 31.18 17.86 -15.41
C LYS A 2 30.71 16.39 -15.52
N LYS A 3 31.63 15.44 -15.71
CA LYS A 3 31.31 14.00 -15.76
C LYS A 3 30.81 13.43 -14.43
N LEU A 4 31.30 13.97 -13.30
CA LEU A 4 30.85 13.57 -11.96
C LEU A 4 29.47 14.17 -11.63
N LEU A 5 29.22 15.39 -12.10
CA LEU A 5 27.93 16.06 -11.94
C LEU A 5 26.78 15.33 -12.68
N LEU A 6 27.04 14.79 -13.88
CA LEU A 6 26.06 13.99 -14.62
C LEU A 6 25.70 12.68 -13.91
N VAL A 7 26.70 12.03 -13.28
CA VAL A 7 26.48 10.81 -12.51
C VAL A 7 25.65 11.09 -11.26
N MET A 8 25.91 12.19 -10.55
CA MET A 8 25.07 12.60 -9.42
C MET A 8 23.63 12.91 -9.85
N LEU A 9 23.42 13.62 -10.98
CA LEU A 9 22.09 13.95 -11.47
C LEU A 9 21.27 12.70 -11.84
N PHE A 10 21.92 11.69 -12.40
CA PHE A 10 21.31 10.39 -12.70
C PHE A 10 20.94 9.62 -11.41
N LEU A 11 21.82 9.61 -10.41
CA LEU A 11 21.54 8.99 -9.09
C LEU A 11 20.42 9.69 -8.31
N LEU A 12 20.24 11.00 -8.49
CA LEU A 12 19.14 11.74 -7.88
C LEU A 12 17.79 11.43 -8.54
N SER A 13 17.77 11.16 -9.85
CA SER A 13 16.55 10.85 -10.59
C SER A 13 15.92 9.50 -10.23
N SER A 14 16.73 8.53 -9.79
CA SER A 14 16.26 7.18 -9.43
C SER A 14 15.58 7.08 -8.07
N LEU A 15 15.60 8.14 -7.26
CA LEU A 15 15.02 8.15 -5.91
C LEU A 15 13.51 8.44 -5.88
N THR A 16 12.90 8.74 -7.02
CA THR A 16 11.47 9.12 -7.09
C THR A 16 10.57 7.90 -7.32
N SER A 17 10.42 7.05 -6.29
CA SER A 17 9.36 6.04 -6.31
C SER A 17 8.02 6.72 -5.99
N PHE A 18 7.14 6.85 -6.98
CA PHE A 18 5.76 7.26 -6.73
C PHE A 18 5.06 6.21 -5.86
N ALA A 19 4.33 6.66 -4.83
CA ALA A 19 3.51 5.78 -4.00
C ALA A 19 2.46 5.08 -4.88
N VAL A 20 2.46 3.75 -4.89
CA VAL A 20 1.43 2.97 -5.59
C VAL A 20 0.24 2.82 -4.66
N ARG A 21 -0.86 3.50 -4.99
CA ARG A 21 -2.09 3.47 -4.21
C ARG A 21 -3.11 2.49 -4.75
N TYR A 22 -3.92 1.96 -3.85
CA TYR A 22 -5.08 1.13 -4.16
C TYR A 22 -6.28 1.63 -3.37
N VAL A 23 -7.46 1.27 -3.84
CA VAL A 23 -8.71 1.40 -3.09
C VAL A 23 -9.15 0.01 -2.66
N VAL A 24 -9.69 -0.10 -1.44
CA VAL A 24 -10.33 -1.34 -0.98
C VAL A 24 -11.62 -1.55 -1.80
N ASP A 25 -11.73 -2.73 -2.40
CA ASP A 25 -12.82 -3.14 -3.29
C ASP A 25 -13.07 -4.65 -3.13
N ALA A 26 -13.62 -5.01 -1.97
CA ALA A 26 -13.91 -6.38 -1.59
C ALA A 26 -15.39 -6.74 -1.82
N LYS A 27 -15.65 -8.01 -2.11
CA LYS A 27 -17.01 -8.55 -2.35
C LYS A 27 -17.97 -8.29 -1.19
N ASP A 28 -17.48 -8.41 0.04
CA ASP A 28 -18.29 -8.33 1.25
C ASP A 28 -18.40 -6.89 1.80
N GLY A 29 -17.87 -5.90 1.07
CA GLY A 29 -17.91 -4.49 1.45
C GLY A 29 -16.74 -4.02 2.33
N TYR A 30 -15.89 -4.95 2.76
CA TYR A 30 -14.70 -4.66 3.57
C TYR A 30 -13.59 -5.68 3.34
N ALA A 31 -12.38 -5.30 3.76
CA ALA A 31 -11.21 -6.15 3.73
C ALA A 31 -10.50 -6.20 5.09
N ASN A 32 -10.06 -7.40 5.46
CA ASN A 32 -9.32 -7.63 6.68
C ASN A 32 -7.84 -7.32 6.46
N VAL A 33 -7.27 -6.56 7.40
CA VAL A 33 -5.82 -6.37 7.52
C VAL A 33 -5.29 -7.32 8.56
N ARG A 34 -4.13 -7.93 8.30
CA ARG A 34 -3.53 -8.98 9.12
C ARG A 34 -2.08 -8.68 9.45
N ASN A 35 -1.60 -9.16 10.60
CA ASN A 35 -0.19 -9.04 10.97
C ASN A 35 0.75 -9.82 10.01
N GLU A 36 0.25 -10.90 9.40
CA GLU A 36 1.01 -11.70 8.43
C GLU A 36 0.18 -12.05 7.20
N ALA A 37 0.89 -12.45 6.14
CA ALA A 37 0.35 -12.88 4.86
C ALA A 37 -0.27 -14.30 4.92
N ALA A 38 -1.30 -14.50 5.76
CA ALA A 38 -1.96 -15.79 5.97
C ALA A 38 -3.46 -15.63 6.24
N VAL A 39 -4.28 -16.53 5.69
CA VAL A 39 -5.76 -16.46 5.79
C VAL A 39 -6.34 -16.88 7.15
N ASN A 40 -5.61 -17.71 7.91
CA ASN A 40 -6.11 -18.35 9.15
C ASN A 40 -5.76 -17.58 10.44
N LEU A 41 -5.15 -16.41 10.34
CA LEU A 41 -4.83 -15.57 11.51
C LEU A 41 -5.98 -14.64 11.84
N ASP A 42 -5.94 -14.02 13.02
CA ASP A 42 -6.87 -12.95 13.37
C ASP A 42 -6.59 -11.67 12.55
N SER A 43 -7.64 -10.89 12.33
CA SER A 43 -7.53 -9.56 11.72
C SER A 43 -7.12 -8.54 12.78
N ILE A 44 -6.27 -7.59 12.41
CA ILE A 44 -5.89 -6.44 13.26
C ILE A 44 -6.72 -5.20 12.97
N ALA A 45 -7.29 -5.12 11.77
CA ALA A 45 -8.18 -4.05 11.35
C ALA A 45 -9.12 -4.52 10.24
N GLU A 46 -10.21 -3.79 10.09
CA GLU A 46 -11.17 -3.94 9.01
C GLU A 46 -11.23 -2.63 8.22
N LEU A 47 -11.01 -2.67 6.91
CA LEU A 47 -11.08 -1.50 6.03
C LEU A 47 -12.30 -1.62 5.14
N LYS A 48 -13.17 -0.62 5.20
CA LYS A 48 -14.35 -0.54 4.33
C LYS A 48 -13.93 -0.31 2.88
N ASN A 49 -14.75 -0.74 1.93
CA ASN A 49 -14.57 -0.40 0.53
C ASN A 49 -14.52 1.12 0.35
N GLY A 50 -13.71 1.58 -0.61
CA GLY A 50 -13.46 3.01 -0.81
C GLY A 50 -12.28 3.56 -0.02
N THR A 51 -11.79 2.86 1.00
CA THR A 51 -10.58 3.28 1.74
C THR A 51 -9.37 3.26 0.82
N LEU A 52 -8.67 4.40 0.73
CA LEU A 52 -7.42 4.55 -0.01
C LEU A 52 -6.26 4.05 0.84
N ILE A 53 -5.42 3.19 0.25
CA ILE A 53 -4.24 2.63 0.93
C ILE A 53 -2.99 2.83 0.07
N THR A 54 -1.82 2.76 0.72
CA THR A 54 -0.52 2.81 0.03
C THR A 54 0.16 1.45 0.11
N LYS A 55 0.59 0.91 -1.03
CA LYS A 55 1.35 -0.35 -1.08
C LYS A 55 2.84 -0.09 -0.84
N PHE A 56 3.43 -0.84 0.10
CA PHE A 56 4.87 -0.83 0.37
C PHE A 56 5.57 -2.07 -0.20
N LYS A 57 5.03 -3.26 0.06
CA LYS A 57 5.67 -4.53 -0.31
C LYS A 57 4.63 -5.55 -0.78
N GLU A 58 5.12 -6.58 -1.46
CA GLU A 58 4.32 -7.69 -1.95
C GLU A 58 4.94 -9.01 -1.48
N LYS A 59 4.11 -9.94 -1.02
CA LYS A 59 4.49 -11.28 -0.58
C LYS A 59 3.44 -12.28 -1.05
N GLY A 60 3.73 -13.01 -2.12
CA GLY A 60 2.74 -13.89 -2.75
C GLY A 60 1.49 -13.09 -3.10
N GLU A 61 0.31 -13.56 -2.70
CA GLU A 61 -0.99 -12.92 -2.95
C GLU A 61 -1.39 -11.81 -1.95
N TRP A 62 -0.40 -11.27 -1.23
CA TRP A 62 -0.63 -10.26 -0.21
C TRP A 62 0.18 -8.99 -0.47
N TYR A 63 -0.43 -7.86 -0.16
CA TYR A 63 0.24 -6.57 -0.11
C TYR A 63 0.41 -6.14 1.34
N TYR A 64 1.63 -5.70 1.66
CA TYR A 64 1.90 -4.96 2.88
C TYR A 64 1.56 -3.49 2.62
N ILE A 65 0.61 -2.97 3.37
CA ILE A 65 0.00 -1.67 3.16
C ILE A 65 0.16 -0.77 4.37
N GLU A 66 0.06 0.53 4.12
CA GLU A 66 -0.20 1.56 5.11
C GLU A 66 -1.63 2.04 4.95
N PHE A 67 -2.32 2.24 6.07
CA PHE A 67 -3.69 2.71 6.11
C PHE A 67 -3.92 3.62 7.32
N GLU A 68 -4.91 4.52 7.22
CA GLU A 68 -5.34 5.36 8.33
C GLU A 68 -6.18 4.55 9.32
N ARG A 69 -5.93 4.72 10.62
CA ARG A 69 -6.82 4.15 11.64
C ARG A 69 -8.06 5.02 11.81
N GLU A 70 -9.22 4.38 12.04
CA GLU A 70 -10.49 5.08 12.24
C GLU A 70 -10.50 5.98 13.50
N ASP A 71 -9.61 5.72 14.47
CA ASP A 71 -9.53 6.45 15.74
C ASP A 71 -8.73 7.77 15.69
N GLY A 72 -8.26 8.16 14.50
CA GLY A 72 -7.49 9.39 14.29
C GLY A 72 -6.06 9.33 14.80
N THR A 73 -5.56 8.16 15.19
CA THR A 73 -4.14 7.93 15.50
C THR A 73 -3.31 7.78 14.21
N PRO A 74 -1.96 7.82 14.27
CA PRO A 74 -1.11 7.70 13.08
C PRO A 74 -1.39 6.44 12.26
N PHE A 75 -0.94 6.45 11.00
CA PHE A 75 -1.07 5.31 10.10
C PHE A 75 -0.58 4.01 10.73
N ASP A 76 -1.24 2.92 10.37
CA ASP A 76 -0.85 1.57 10.76
C ASP A 76 -0.55 0.71 9.53
N TYR A 77 0.03 -0.46 9.77
CA TYR A 77 0.53 -1.33 8.73
C TYR A 77 0.07 -2.77 8.89
N GLY A 78 -0.12 -3.45 7.76
CA GLY A 78 -0.39 -4.87 7.75
C GLY A 78 -0.60 -5.43 6.36
N TYR A 79 -0.96 -6.70 6.30
CA TYR A 79 -1.19 -7.44 5.06
C TYR A 79 -2.66 -7.49 4.70
N ILE A 80 -2.95 -7.22 3.43
CA ILE A 80 -4.28 -7.37 2.82
C ILE A 80 -4.17 -8.22 1.56
N HIS A 81 -5.17 -9.04 1.29
CA HIS A 81 -5.14 -9.93 0.12
C HIS A 81 -5.41 -9.14 -1.16
N LYS A 82 -4.66 -9.42 -2.24
CA LYS A 82 -4.74 -8.67 -3.50
C LYS A 82 -6.15 -8.65 -4.11
N SER A 83 -6.90 -9.73 -3.94
CA SER A 83 -8.27 -9.85 -4.49
C SER A 83 -9.28 -8.87 -3.88
N GLN A 84 -8.89 -8.16 -2.82
CA GLN A 84 -9.73 -7.18 -2.13
C GLN A 84 -9.34 -5.73 -2.47
N LEU A 85 -8.47 -5.55 -3.47
CA LEU A 85 -7.92 -4.26 -3.84
C LEU A 85 -8.08 -3.99 -5.34
N LYS A 86 -8.35 -2.72 -5.65
CA LYS A 86 -8.33 -2.19 -7.01
C LYS A 86 -7.29 -1.08 -7.11
N LYS A 87 -6.44 -1.14 -8.14
CA LYS A 87 -5.37 -0.13 -8.32
C LYS A 87 -6.00 1.25 -8.50
N TYR A 88 -5.58 2.21 -7.70
CA TYR A 88 -6.04 3.59 -7.80
C TYR A 88 -5.19 4.34 -8.82
N VAL A 89 -5.86 5.01 -9.76
CA VAL A 89 -5.22 5.90 -10.74
C VAL A 89 -5.88 7.25 -10.57
N GLU A 90 -5.10 8.24 -10.15
CA GLU A 90 -5.58 9.62 -10.04
C GLU A 90 -5.83 10.17 -11.45
N THR A 91 -7.10 10.29 -11.81
CA THR A 91 -7.52 10.99 -13.02
C THR A 91 -7.36 12.49 -12.80
N LYS A 92 -6.46 13.11 -13.56
CA LYS A 92 -6.29 14.57 -13.64
C LYS A 92 -7.41 15.23 -14.43
#